data_AF-A0A7X3LEP8-F1
#
_entry.id   AF-A0A7X3LEP8-F1
#
_cell.length_a   1.000
_cell.length_b   1.000
_cell.length_c   1.000
_cell.angle_alpha   90.00
_cell.angle_beta   90.00
_cell.angle_gamma   90.00
#
_symmetry.space_group_name_H-M   'P 1'
#
loop_
_entity.id
_entity.type
_entity.pdbx_description
1 polymer ?
#
loop_
_entity_poly.entity_id
_entity_poly.type
_entity_poly.pdbx_seq_one_letter_code
_entity_poly.pdbx_strand_id
1 'polypeptide(L)'
;MVSVFPSIADQDRAIRASWPSFRLVERSERTATWLGTLKPFMLAYEVRVSYRVPLVVERIAPLRQQPEVRVISPALRRRPGDGEGPLPHVYVDRAGDPVLCLFDHETGEWTPFRLIAETTIPWALDWLGCYEGWRATGRWSGGGRHAEPPAAKEAGR
;
A
#
# COMPACT_ATOMS: atom_id res chain seq x y z
N MET A 1 0.03 28.75 5.59
CA MET A 1 0.31 28.38 4.18
C MET A 1 -0.74 27.35 3.78
N VAL A 2 -1.59 27.65 2.80
CA VAL A 2 -2.63 26.70 2.35
C VAL A 2 -1.92 25.59 1.57
N SER A 3 -1.98 24.36 2.08
CA SER A 3 -1.49 23.19 1.35
C SER A 3 -2.39 22.97 0.13
N VAL A 4 -1.79 22.79 -1.05
CA VAL A 4 -2.54 22.41 -2.28
C VAL A 4 -2.93 20.93 -2.29
N PHE A 5 -2.34 20.14 -1.39
CA PHE A 5 -2.68 18.72 -1.21
C PHE A 5 -3.72 18.56 -0.10
N PRO A 6 -4.63 17.57 -0.20
CA PRO A 6 -5.54 17.24 0.89
C PRO A 6 -4.78 17.04 2.19
N SER A 7 -5.23 17.74 3.25
CA SER A 7 -4.60 17.65 4.55
C SER A 7 -4.86 16.28 5.19
N ILE A 8 -4.12 15.95 6.25
CA ILE A 8 -4.42 14.75 7.06
C ILE A 8 -5.87 14.76 7.57
N ALA A 9 -6.43 15.92 7.89
CA ALA A 9 -7.83 16.03 8.33
C ALA A 9 -8.83 15.74 7.19
N ASP A 10 -8.51 16.16 5.96
CA ASP A 10 -9.33 15.84 4.78
C ASP A 10 -9.28 14.35 4.44
N GLN A 11 -8.07 13.77 4.51
CA GLN A 11 -7.87 12.33 4.33
C GLN A 11 -8.64 11.52 5.39
N ASP A 12 -8.52 11.87 6.68
CA ASP A 12 -9.22 11.17 7.76
C ASP A 12 -10.75 11.28 7.61
N ARG A 13 -11.26 12.46 7.26
CA ARG A 13 -12.70 12.67 7.03
C ARG A 13 -13.22 11.78 5.89
N ALA A 14 -12.51 11.72 4.77
CA ALA A 14 -12.87 10.88 3.64
C ALA A 14 -12.79 9.38 3.97
N ILE A 15 -11.74 8.95 4.68
CA ILE A 15 -11.56 7.56 5.10
C ILE A 15 -12.71 7.13 6.02
N ARG A 16 -13.06 7.92 7.04
CA ARG A 16 -14.16 7.58 7.95
C ARG A 16 -15.52 7.52 7.27
N ALA A 17 -15.74 8.37 6.26
CA ALA A 17 -17.00 8.40 5.52
C ALA A 17 -17.17 7.15 4.63
N SER A 18 -16.12 6.74 3.93
CA SER A 18 -16.19 5.65 2.95
C SER A 18 -15.80 4.27 3.51
N TRP A 19 -14.98 4.24 4.57
CA TRP A 19 -14.39 3.04 5.15
C TRP A 19 -14.53 3.02 6.67
N PRO A 20 -15.74 2.78 7.22
CA PRO A 20 -16.03 2.92 8.65
C PRO A 20 -15.22 1.98 9.58
N SER A 21 -14.62 0.91 9.05
CA SER A 21 -13.73 0.03 9.81
C SER A 21 -12.37 0.66 10.12
N PHE A 22 -12.00 1.72 9.39
CA PHE A 22 -10.73 2.40 9.56
C PHE A 22 -10.80 3.45 10.67
N ARG A 23 -9.74 3.51 11.47
CA ARG A 23 -9.51 4.51 12.51
C ARG A 23 -8.11 5.09 12.40
N LEU A 24 -8.00 6.39 12.63
CA LEU A 24 -6.71 7.07 12.80
C LEU A 24 -6.09 6.64 14.13
N VAL A 25 -4.86 6.12 14.10
CA VAL A 25 -4.15 5.65 15.30
C VAL A 25 -2.94 6.51 15.65
N GLU A 26 -2.33 7.15 14.66
CA GLU A 26 -1.21 8.08 14.86
C GLU A 26 -1.38 9.27 13.94
N ARG A 27 -1.04 10.46 14.43
CA ARG A 27 -1.10 11.70 13.65
C ARG A 27 -0.02 12.68 14.09
N SER A 28 0.61 13.30 13.10
CA SER A 28 1.37 14.54 13.25
C SER A 28 0.77 15.62 12.33
N GLU A 29 1.47 16.74 12.18
CA GLU A 29 1.06 17.81 11.24
C GLU A 29 0.95 17.30 9.80
N ARG A 30 1.85 16.42 9.38
CA ARG A 30 1.95 15.96 7.99
C ARG A 30 1.94 14.47 7.81
N THR A 31 1.95 13.68 8.89
CA THR A 31 1.88 12.22 8.82
C THR A 31 0.64 11.70 9.52
N ALA A 32 0.15 10.56 9.03
CA ALA A 32 -0.88 9.80 9.72
C ALA A 32 -0.74 8.31 9.45
N THR A 33 -1.19 7.53 10.41
CA THR A 33 -1.35 6.09 10.31
C THR A 33 -2.79 5.73 10.63
N TRP A 34 -3.44 4.97 9.76
CA TRP A 34 -4.75 4.38 9.98
C TRP A 34 -4.65 2.87 10.11
N LEU A 35 -5.47 2.29 10.98
CA LEU A 35 -5.71 0.85 11.04
C LEU A 35 -7.16 0.59 10.66
N GLY A 36 -7.40 -0.41 9.83
CA GLY A 36 -8.74 -0.81 9.44
C GLY A 36 -8.82 -2.26 9.01
N THR A 37 -10.04 -2.75 8.83
CA THR A 37 -10.29 -4.11 8.37
C THR A 37 -10.81 -4.11 6.95
N LEU A 38 -10.18 -4.90 6.08
CA LEU A 38 -10.60 -5.18 4.71
C LEU A 38 -10.97 -6.66 4.58
N LYS A 39 -12.11 -6.95 3.95
CA LYS A 39 -12.55 -8.32 3.67
C LYS A 39 -12.88 -8.44 2.19
N PRO A 40 -11.94 -8.90 1.33
CA PRO A 40 -12.19 -9.04 -0.09
C PRO A 40 -13.21 -10.13 -0.39
N PHE A 41 -12.93 -11.38 0.04
CA PHE A 41 -13.86 -12.50 -0.10
C PHE A 41 -13.89 -13.37 1.16
N MET A 42 -12.82 -14.12 1.42
CA MET A 42 -12.82 -15.20 2.41
C MET A 42 -12.36 -14.75 3.80
N LEU A 43 -11.25 -14.01 3.87
CA LEU A 43 -10.62 -13.60 5.12
C LEU A 43 -10.80 -12.11 5.37
N ALA A 44 -10.87 -11.75 6.65
CA ALA A 44 -10.76 -10.36 7.07
C ALA A 44 -9.30 -10.07 7.43
N TYR A 45 -8.77 -8.97 6.90
CA TYR A 45 -7.41 -8.52 7.10
C TYR A 45 -7.40 -7.21 7.86
N GLU A 46 -6.70 -7.15 8.99
CA GLU A 46 -6.28 -5.89 9.58
C GLU A 46 -5.13 -5.33 8.76
N VAL A 47 -5.29 -4.11 8.26
CA VAL A 47 -4.30 -3.40 7.46
C VAL A 47 -3.91 -2.09 8.11
N ARG A 48 -2.65 -1.72 7.95
CA ARG A 48 -2.10 -0.42 8.31
C ARG A 48 -1.85 0.38 7.05
N VAL A 49 -2.37 1.61 7.02
CA VAL A 49 -2.11 2.60 5.97
C VAL A 49 -1.34 3.75 6.60
N SER A 50 -0.14 4.03 6.11
CA SER A 50 0.69 5.15 6.57
C SER A 50 0.90 6.14 5.42
N TYR A 51 0.75 7.44 5.70
CA TYR A 51 0.90 8.47 4.69
C TYR A 51 1.56 9.73 5.24
N ARG A 52 2.31 10.42 4.37
CA ARG A 52 2.90 11.73 4.63
C ARG A 52 2.52 12.72 3.52
N VAL A 53 1.84 13.79 3.90
CA VAL A 53 1.51 14.90 3.00
C VAL A 53 2.82 15.58 2.54
N PRO A 54 3.08 15.67 1.21
CA PRO A 54 4.25 16.37 0.71
C PRO A 54 4.15 17.87 0.91
N LEU A 55 5.28 18.57 0.81
CA LEU A 55 5.30 19.99 0.51
C LEU A 55 5.60 20.20 -0.97
N VAL A 56 5.09 21.27 -1.56
CA VAL A 56 5.33 21.61 -2.98
C VAL A 56 6.83 21.71 -3.30
N VAL A 57 7.62 22.16 -2.33
CA VAL A 57 9.08 22.28 -2.47
C VAL A 57 9.83 20.94 -2.36
N GLU A 58 9.18 19.91 -1.83
CA GLU A 58 9.76 18.58 -1.67
C GLU A 58 9.65 17.82 -3.00
N ARG A 59 10.77 17.69 -3.73
CA ARG A 59 10.86 16.87 -4.96
C ARG A 59 11.02 15.38 -4.61
N ILE A 60 9.98 14.78 -4.03
CA ILE A 60 9.99 13.37 -3.63
C ILE A 60 9.61 12.48 -4.82
N ALA A 61 10.38 11.42 -5.07
CA ALA A 61 10.06 10.44 -6.10
C ALA A 61 8.69 9.76 -5.82
N PRO A 62 7.84 9.52 -6.83
CA PRO A 62 6.50 8.94 -6.65
C PRO A 62 6.48 7.67 -5.79
N LEU A 63 7.43 6.76 -6.03
CA LEU A 63 7.59 5.51 -5.27
C LEU A 63 7.74 5.73 -3.75
N ARG A 64 8.35 6.84 -3.33
CA ARG A 64 8.53 7.18 -1.91
C ARG A 64 7.42 8.06 -1.34
N GLN A 65 6.67 8.74 -2.22
CA GLN A 65 5.62 9.67 -1.83
C GLN A 65 4.28 8.98 -1.61
N GLN A 66 4.07 7.82 -2.23
CA GLN A 66 2.84 7.06 -2.11
C GLN A 66 2.54 6.63 -0.65
N PRO A 67 1.27 6.39 -0.31
CA PRO A 67 0.91 5.76 0.95
C PRO A 67 1.48 4.34 1.02
N GLU A 68 1.96 3.95 2.20
CA GLU A 68 2.36 2.57 2.47
C GLU A 68 1.17 1.79 3.03
N VAL A 69 0.92 0.60 2.48
CA VAL A 69 -0.08 -0.33 3.02
C VAL A 69 0.58 -1.64 3.43
N ARG A 70 0.27 -2.09 4.64
CA ARG A 70 0.81 -3.32 5.23
C ARG A 70 -0.32 -4.16 5.81
N VAL A 71 -0.24 -5.47 5.64
CA VAL A 71 -1.14 -6.42 6.29
C VAL A 71 -0.58 -6.76 7.67
N ILE A 72 -1.36 -6.51 8.71
CA ILE A 72 -1.00 -6.77 10.10
C ILE A 72 -1.45 -8.16 10.53
N SER A 73 -2.67 -8.56 10.16
CA SER A 73 -3.21 -9.87 10.50
C SER A 73 -4.31 -10.28 9.51
N PRO A 74 -4.42 -11.57 9.13
CA PRO A 74 -3.40 -12.59 9.34
C PRO A 74 -2.12 -12.29 8.54
N ALA A 75 -0.98 -12.78 9.01
CA ALA A 75 0.29 -12.61 8.32
C ALA A 75 0.24 -13.21 6.90
N LEU A 76 0.77 -12.47 5.92
CA LEU A 76 0.84 -12.94 4.54
C LEU A 76 1.75 -14.16 4.41
N ARG A 77 1.20 -15.25 3.86
CA ARG A 77 1.92 -16.50 3.60
C ARG A 77 2.66 -16.45 2.27
N ARG A 78 3.98 -16.65 2.32
CA ARG A 78 4.88 -16.69 1.16
C ARG A 78 4.80 -18.04 0.40
N ARG A 79 5.12 -18.05 -0.90
CA ARG A 79 5.32 -19.24 -1.75
C ARG A 79 6.74 -19.25 -2.33
N PRO A 80 7.73 -19.90 -1.68
CA PRO A 80 9.07 -20.00 -2.24
C PRO A 80 9.06 -20.65 -3.62
N GLY A 81 9.79 -20.09 -4.59
CA GLY A 81 9.89 -20.64 -5.95
C GLY A 81 8.71 -20.35 -6.88
N ASP A 82 7.74 -19.51 -6.47
CA ASP A 82 6.66 -19.06 -7.35
C ASP A 82 7.17 -18.09 -8.41
N GLY A 83 6.64 -18.16 -9.63
CA GLY A 83 7.06 -17.31 -10.75
C GLY A 83 6.80 -15.83 -10.53
N GLU A 84 5.83 -15.51 -9.67
CA GLU A 84 5.47 -14.14 -9.26
C GLU A 84 6.33 -13.62 -8.09
N GLY A 85 7.32 -14.41 -7.66
CA GLY A 85 8.09 -14.18 -6.45
C GLY A 85 7.40 -14.73 -5.19
N PRO A 86 8.10 -14.72 -4.04
CA PRO A 86 7.59 -15.33 -2.81
C PRO A 86 6.32 -14.65 -2.27
N LEU A 87 6.10 -13.37 -2.60
CA LEU A 87 4.84 -12.65 -2.50
C LEU A 87 4.72 -11.78 -3.75
N PRO A 88 3.63 -11.86 -4.52
CA PRO A 88 3.42 -11.01 -5.69
C PRO A 88 3.25 -9.54 -5.29
N HIS A 89 3.76 -8.62 -6.10
CA HIS A 89 3.50 -7.17 -5.98
C HIS A 89 3.65 -6.62 -4.55
N VAL A 90 4.84 -6.81 -3.96
CA VAL A 90 5.24 -6.14 -2.72
C VAL A 90 6.59 -5.45 -2.92
N TYR A 91 6.76 -4.30 -2.27
CA TYR A 91 8.07 -3.74 -1.99
C TYR A 91 8.61 -4.34 -0.69
N VAL A 92 9.93 -4.42 -0.56
CA VAL A 92 10.59 -4.74 0.71
C VAL A 92 11.15 -3.47 1.31
N ASP A 93 10.78 -3.19 2.55
CA ASP A 93 11.40 -2.10 3.28
C ASP A 93 12.79 -2.47 3.83
N ARG A 94 13.41 -1.58 4.59
CA ARG A 94 14.74 -1.81 5.18
C ARG A 94 14.78 -2.93 6.22
N ALA A 95 13.65 -3.24 6.85
CA ALA A 95 13.52 -4.34 7.81
C ALA A 95 13.20 -5.68 7.11
N GLY A 96 12.91 -5.66 5.80
CA GLY A 96 12.51 -6.83 5.03
C GLY A 96 11.01 -7.12 5.08
N ASP A 97 10.21 -6.22 5.66
CA ASP A 97 8.76 -6.36 5.77
C ASP A 97 8.08 -5.94 4.45
N PRO A 98 7.04 -6.67 4.03
CA PRO A 98 6.34 -6.38 2.78
C PRO A 98 5.46 -5.13 2.90
N VAL A 99 5.59 -4.23 1.92
CA VAL A 99 4.66 -3.13 1.65
C VAL A 99 3.95 -3.45 0.35
N LEU A 100 2.61 -3.36 0.31
CA LEU A 100 1.86 -3.68 -0.89
C LEU A 100 2.20 -2.72 -2.03
N CYS A 101 2.46 -3.27 -3.23
CA CYS A 101 2.53 -2.53 -4.47
C CYS A 101 1.11 -2.50 -5.07
N LEU A 102 0.46 -1.35 -4.98
CA LEU A 102 -0.97 -1.21 -5.27
C LEU A 102 -1.28 -0.62 -6.65
N PHE A 103 -0.32 0.07 -7.27
CA PHE A 103 -0.48 0.77 -8.54
C PHE A 103 0.88 0.98 -9.19
N ASP A 104 0.88 1.35 -10.47
CA ASP A 104 2.11 1.65 -11.18
C ASP A 104 2.52 3.12 -10.97
N HIS A 105 3.51 3.34 -10.11
CA HIS A 105 3.97 4.67 -9.72
C HIS A 105 4.55 5.52 -10.87
N GLU A 106 4.85 4.95 -12.05
CA GLU A 106 5.33 5.71 -13.21
C GLU A 106 4.20 6.11 -14.18
N THR A 107 3.01 5.51 -14.04
CA THR A 107 1.86 5.80 -14.93
C THR A 107 1.02 6.99 -14.48
N GLY A 108 1.28 7.53 -13.28
CA GLY A 108 0.52 8.65 -12.72
C GLY A 108 -0.88 8.27 -12.22
N GLU A 109 -1.20 6.98 -12.08
CA GLU A 109 -2.45 6.48 -11.51
C GLU A 109 -2.75 7.07 -10.14
N TRP A 110 -1.70 7.33 -9.36
CA TRP A 110 -1.77 8.00 -8.07
C TRP A 110 -1.00 9.33 -8.10
N THR A 111 -1.58 10.34 -7.45
CA THR A 111 -0.89 11.60 -7.16
C THR A 111 -1.22 12.06 -5.72
N PRO A 112 -0.39 12.92 -5.11
CA PRO A 112 -0.65 13.45 -3.78
C PRO A 112 -1.92 14.31 -3.66
N PHE A 113 -2.55 14.66 -4.79
CA PHE A 113 -3.81 15.41 -4.82
C PHE A 113 -5.04 14.50 -4.58
N ARG A 114 -4.88 13.17 -4.63
CA ARG A 114 -5.99 12.23 -4.49
C ARG A 114 -6.22 11.81 -3.04
N LEU A 115 -7.47 11.42 -2.75
CA LEU A 115 -7.85 10.89 -1.46
C LEU A 115 -7.49 9.41 -1.34
N ILE A 116 -6.87 9.04 -0.22
CA ILE A 116 -6.50 7.66 0.13
C ILE A 116 -7.74 6.76 0.12
N ALA A 117 -8.89 7.30 0.55
CA ALA A 117 -10.17 6.60 0.57
C ALA A 117 -10.67 6.21 -0.83
N GLU A 118 -10.28 6.92 -1.88
CA GLU A 118 -10.74 6.71 -3.26
C GLU A 118 -9.74 5.92 -4.10
N THR A 119 -8.48 5.86 -3.67
CA THR A 119 -7.40 5.17 -4.40
C THR A 119 -6.84 4.01 -3.61
N THR A 120 -6.13 4.30 -2.52
CA THR A 120 -5.23 3.35 -1.86
C THR A 120 -5.98 2.25 -1.12
N ILE A 121 -7.05 2.59 -0.40
CA ILE A 121 -7.83 1.59 0.33
C ILE A 121 -8.57 0.63 -0.62
N PRO A 122 -9.29 1.08 -1.66
CA PRO A 122 -9.90 0.15 -2.61
C PRO A 122 -8.86 -0.70 -3.36
N TRP A 123 -7.71 -0.13 -3.77
CA TRP A 123 -6.66 -0.94 -4.39
C TRP A 123 -6.04 -1.97 -3.45
N ALA A 124 -5.93 -1.67 -2.16
CA ALA A 124 -5.51 -2.66 -1.17
C ALA A 124 -6.54 -3.80 -1.03
N LEU A 125 -7.84 -3.49 -1.11
CA LEU A 125 -8.90 -4.49 -1.12
C LEU A 125 -8.77 -5.41 -2.36
N ASP A 126 -8.57 -4.82 -3.55
CA ASP A 126 -8.39 -5.56 -4.80
C ASP A 126 -7.13 -6.44 -4.77
N TRP A 127 -6.02 -5.91 -4.26
CA TRP A 127 -4.77 -6.66 -4.06
C TRP A 127 -5.00 -7.87 -3.16
N LEU A 128 -5.73 -7.70 -2.05
CA LEU A 128 -6.06 -8.81 -1.14
C LEU A 128 -6.96 -9.85 -1.81
N GLY A 129 -7.88 -9.43 -2.69
CA GLY A 129 -8.67 -10.35 -3.52
C GLY A 129 -7.81 -11.16 -4.48
N CYS A 130 -6.86 -10.52 -5.16
CA CYS A 130 -5.88 -11.21 -6.02
C CYS A 130 -4.99 -12.15 -5.21
N TYR A 131 -4.59 -11.74 -4.00
CA TYR A 131 -3.83 -12.58 -3.08
C TYR A 131 -4.60 -13.83 -2.67
N GLU A 132 -5.87 -13.73 -2.30
CA GLU A 132 -6.71 -14.89 -1.99
C GLU A 132 -6.83 -15.84 -3.19
N GLY A 133 -7.04 -15.29 -4.39
CA GLY A 133 -7.07 -16.06 -5.64
C GLY A 133 -5.75 -16.77 -5.94
N TRP A 134 -4.62 -16.09 -5.79
CA TRP A 134 -3.28 -16.67 -5.96
C TRP A 134 -2.97 -17.73 -4.90
N ARG A 135 -3.43 -17.55 -3.66
CA ARG A 135 -3.32 -18.57 -2.60
C ARG A 135 -4.12 -19.82 -2.94
N ALA A 136 -5.26 -19.69 -3.60
CA ALA A 136 -6.11 -20.81 -4.01
C ALA A 136 -5.61 -21.51 -5.28
N THR A 137 -5.14 -20.76 -6.27
CA THR A 137 -4.88 -21.27 -7.63
C THR A 137 -3.40 -21.37 -7.99
N GLY A 138 -2.54 -20.62 -7.30
CA GLY A 138 -1.14 -20.43 -7.70
C GLY A 138 -0.93 -19.54 -8.91
N ARG A 139 -1.98 -18.86 -9.40
CA ARG A 139 -1.89 -17.89 -10.48
C ARG A 139 -2.28 -16.51 -9.96
N TRP A 140 -1.42 -15.53 -10.19
CA TRP A 140 -1.74 -14.14 -9.88
C TRP A 140 -2.66 -13.57 -10.97
N SER A 141 -3.68 -12.83 -10.55
CA SER A 141 -4.69 -12.22 -11.43
C SER A 141 -4.69 -10.70 -11.40
N GLY A 142 -3.84 -10.09 -10.57
CA GLY A 142 -3.71 -8.63 -10.49
C GLY A 142 -2.95 -8.08 -11.70
N GLY A 143 -3.29 -6.85 -12.09
CA GLY A 143 -2.56 -6.11 -13.13
C GLY A 143 -1.36 -5.32 -12.57
N GLY A 144 -0.78 -4.47 -13.42
CA GLY A 144 0.32 -3.57 -13.09
C GLY A 144 1.71 -4.16 -13.35
N ARG A 145 2.73 -3.31 -13.40
CA ARG A 145 4.13 -3.76 -13.50
C ARG A 145 4.63 -4.27 -12.15
N HIS A 146 5.36 -5.38 -12.16
CA HIS A 146 6.03 -5.89 -10.97
C HIS A 146 7.13 -4.92 -10.54
N ALA A 147 7.25 -4.69 -9.23
CA ALA A 147 8.45 -4.07 -8.70
C ALA A 147 9.62 -5.03 -8.91
N GLU A 148 10.67 -4.59 -9.60
CA GLU A 148 11.89 -5.38 -9.70
C GLU A 148 12.44 -5.61 -8.28
N PRO A 149 12.86 -6.86 -7.95
CA PRO A 149 13.54 -7.09 -6.69
C PRO A 149 14.80 -6.20 -6.62
N PRO A 150 15.17 -5.68 -5.44
CA PRO A 150 16.46 -5.01 -5.31
C PRO A 150 17.55 -5.97 -5.76
N ALA A 151 18.41 -5.53 -6.69
CA ALA A 151 19.52 -6.31 -7.19
C ALA A 151 20.29 -6.93 -6.02
N ALA A 152 20.47 -8.26 -6.05
CA ALA A 152 21.30 -8.94 -5.07
C ALA A 152 22.68 -8.26 -5.09
N LYS A 153 23.08 -7.67 -3.96
CA LYS A 153 24.47 -7.24 -3.81
C LYS A 153 25.31 -8.50 -3.94
N GLU A 154 26.13 -8.58 -5.00
CA GLU A 154 27.18 -9.58 -5.10
C GLU A 154 28.00 -9.50 -3.81
N ALA A 155 27.95 -10.58 -3.02
CA ALA A 155 28.86 -10.75 -1.91
C ALA A 155 30.27 -10.86 -2.52
N GLY A 156 31.02 -9.76 -2.40
CA GLY A 156 32.39 -9.67 -2.91
C GLY A 156 33.23 -10.84 -2.44
N ARG A 157 33.92 -11.45 -3.42
CA ARG A 157 34.99 -12.42 -3.25
C ARG A 157 36.28 -11.72 -2.83
#